data_AF-A0A820UHM8-F1
#
_entry.id   AF-A0A820UHM8-F1
#
_cell.length_a   1.000
_cell.length_b   1.000
_cell.length_c   1.000
_cell.angle_alpha   90.00
_cell.angle_beta   90.00
_cell.angle_gamma   90.00
#
_symmetry.space_group_name_H-M   'P 1'
#
loop_
_entity.id
_entity.type
_entity.pdbx_description
1 polymer ?
#
loop_
_entity_poly.entity_id
_entity_poly.type
_entity_poly.pdbx_seq_one_letter_code
_entity_poly.pdbx_strand_id
1 'polypeptide(L)'
;MHSFLFVGHHKSQPTQDYSRTSNISSRDDFIKRTEQERQKRELNRKQLYAAIKIQTFYRRILAQKRLTQLSRERISKLLIQFQSTSFDEENLIHLANLIEFGFKPNIDAQLMMSLIESCWKHRQAIIGKLANGNSSLKIAIAKLLKFTVRCLSYFENIQLPTRFI
;
A
#
# COMPACT_ATOMS: atom_id res chain seq x y z
N MET A 1 40.92 -15.22 -8.28
CA MET A 1 39.74 -15.77 -8.98
C MET A 1 39.08 -16.78 -8.05
N HIS A 2 37.99 -16.42 -7.38
CA HIS A 2 37.25 -17.35 -6.51
C HIS A 2 36.08 -17.94 -7.29
N SER A 3 36.15 -19.25 -7.52
CA SER A 3 35.09 -20.04 -8.15
C SER A 3 34.00 -20.34 -7.11
N PHE A 4 32.79 -19.84 -7.32
CA PHE A 4 31.64 -20.18 -6.50
C PHE A 4 31.10 -21.54 -6.96
N LEU A 5 31.50 -22.62 -6.30
CA LEU A 5 30.88 -23.93 -6.51
C LEU A 5 29.46 -23.89 -5.93
N PHE A 6 28.47 -24.03 -6.82
CA PHE A 6 27.07 -24.18 -6.49
C PHE A 6 26.84 -25.55 -5.84
N VAL A 7 26.87 -25.63 -4.51
CA VAL A 7 26.49 -26.84 -3.78
C VAL A 7 24.97 -26.91 -3.75
N GLY A 8 24.38 -27.45 -4.82
CA GLY A 8 22.97 -27.81 -4.82
C GLY A 8 22.73 -28.82 -3.70
N HIS A 9 21.89 -28.50 -2.72
CA HIS A 9 21.40 -29.49 -1.76
C HIS A 9 20.54 -30.49 -2.53
N HIS A 10 21.16 -31.58 -2.97
CA HIS A 10 20.45 -32.75 -3.46
C HIS A 10 19.51 -33.22 -2.35
N LYS A 11 18.23 -33.43 -2.69
CA LYS A 11 17.26 -34.04 -1.78
C LYS A 11 17.80 -35.41 -1.38
N SER A 12 18.28 -35.54 -0.14
CA SER A 12 18.74 -36.82 0.39
C SER A 12 17.61 -37.85 0.28
N GLN A 13 17.91 -39.01 -0.28
CA GLN A 13 16.98 -40.14 -0.24
C GLN A 13 16.70 -40.49 1.22
N PRO A 14 15.45 -40.84 1.58
CA PRO A 14 15.14 -41.24 2.94
C PRO A 14 15.94 -42.48 3.31
N THR A 15 16.81 -42.36 4.31
CA THR A 15 17.53 -43.50 4.90
C THR A 15 16.54 -44.34 5.71
N GLN A 16 16.34 -45.58 5.28
CA GLN A 16 15.48 -46.54 5.95
C GLN A 16 16.33 -47.33 6.94
N ASP A 17 16.25 -46.98 8.23
CA ASP A 17 16.98 -47.68 9.28
C ASP A 17 16.32 -49.04 9.57
N TYR A 18 16.99 -50.12 9.18
CA TYR A 18 16.55 -51.51 9.42
C TYR A 18 16.96 -52.05 10.81
N SER A 19 17.62 -51.24 11.65
CA SER A 19 18.25 -51.71 12.90
C SER A 19 17.31 -51.80 14.12
N ARG A 20 15.99 -51.74 13.95
CA ARG A 20 15.02 -51.96 15.04
C ARG A 20 14.07 -53.10 14.69
N THR A 21 14.50 -54.33 14.98
CA THR A 21 13.71 -55.55 14.80
C THR A 21 13.45 -56.20 16.15
N SER A 22 12.24 -56.04 16.68
CA SER A 22 11.64 -57.04 17.60
C SER A 22 10.11 -56.91 17.80
N ASN A 23 9.40 -56.02 17.11
CA ASN A 23 7.93 -56.07 17.05
C ASN A 23 7.50 -56.05 15.58
N ILE A 24 7.15 -57.22 15.05
CA ILE A 24 6.56 -57.36 13.71
C ILE A 24 5.14 -56.76 13.80
N SER A 25 5.04 -55.46 13.58
CA SER A 25 3.74 -54.80 13.43
C SER A 25 3.04 -55.39 12.21
N SER A 26 1.74 -55.67 12.32
CA SER A 26 0.96 -56.23 11.21
C SER A 26 1.05 -55.30 9.99
N ARG A 27 0.95 -55.85 8.77
CA ARG A 27 0.89 -55.06 7.51
C ARG A 27 -0.13 -53.92 7.62
N ASP A 28 -1.25 -54.18 8.29
CA ASP A 28 -2.31 -53.19 8.52
C ASP A 28 -1.88 -52.06 9.46
N ASP A 29 -1.02 -52.34 10.45
CA ASP A 29 -0.47 -51.31 11.34
C ASP A 29 0.51 -50.40 10.60
N PHE A 30 1.29 -50.96 9.67
CA PHE A 30 2.17 -50.18 8.81
C PHE A 30 1.39 -49.28 7.84
N ILE A 31 0.31 -49.81 7.25
CA ILE A 31 -0.59 -49.04 6.38
C ILE A 31 -1.24 -47.90 7.17
N LYS A 32 -1.80 -48.19 8.36
CA LYS A 32 -2.40 -47.17 9.24
C LYS A 32 -1.42 -46.07 9.62
N ARG A 33 -0.18 -46.41 9.99
CA ARG A 33 0.86 -45.41 10.30
C ARG A 33 1.19 -44.54 9.10
N THR A 34 1.32 -45.14 7.91
CA THR A 34 1.60 -44.41 6.67
C THR A 34 0.46 -43.44 6.31
N GLU A 35 -0.79 -43.86 6.48
CA GLU A 35 -1.96 -43.01 6.28
C GLU A 35 -2.04 -41.86 7.30
N GLN A 36 -1.80 -42.15 8.57
CA GLN A 36 -1.76 -41.12 9.63
C GLN A 36 -0.65 -40.08 9.37
N GLU A 37 0.52 -40.52 8.91
CA GLU A 37 1.58 -39.60 8.51
C GLU A 37 1.19 -38.72 7.32
N ARG A 38 0.49 -39.28 6.32
CA ARG A 38 -0.02 -38.51 5.17
C ARG A 38 -1.03 -37.45 5.62
N GLN A 39 -1.99 -37.85 6.47
CA GLN A 39 -2.98 -36.92 7.03
C GLN A 39 -2.30 -35.80 7.83
N LYS A 40 -1.30 -36.13 8.65
CA LYS A 40 -0.52 -35.14 9.41
C LYS A 40 0.22 -34.18 8.48
N ARG A 41 0.83 -34.67 7.40
CA ARG A 41 1.50 -33.82 6.40
C ARG A 41 0.52 -32.89 5.69
N GLU A 42 -0.66 -33.37 5.33
CA GLU A 42 -1.70 -32.54 4.72
C GLU A 42 -2.24 -31.49 5.68
N LEU A 43 -2.48 -31.84 6.94
CA LEU A 43 -2.89 -30.88 7.97
C LEU A 43 -1.83 -29.79 8.14
N ASN A 44 -0.55 -30.16 8.26
CA ASN A 44 0.55 -29.21 8.37
C ASN A 44 0.65 -28.31 7.14
N ARG A 45 0.43 -28.84 5.92
CA ARG A 45 0.38 -28.03 4.69
C ARG A 45 -0.77 -27.03 4.72
N LYS A 46 -1.96 -27.45 5.15
CA LYS A 46 -3.13 -26.56 5.28
C LYS A 46 -2.87 -25.45 6.30
N GLN A 47 -2.30 -25.79 7.45
CA GLN A 47 -1.94 -24.82 8.49
C GLN A 47 -0.88 -23.82 8.00
N LEU A 48 0.19 -24.31 7.36
CA LEU A 48 1.23 -23.45 6.79
C LEU A 48 0.66 -22.51 5.74
N TYR A 49 -0.20 -23.01 4.84
CA TYR A 49 -0.85 -22.20 3.83
C TYR A 49 -1.76 -21.13 4.42
N ALA A 50 -2.55 -21.48 5.44
CA ALA A 50 -3.37 -20.52 6.17
C ALA A 50 -2.51 -19.45 6.87
N ALA A 51 -1.41 -19.85 7.51
CA ALA A 51 -0.47 -18.93 8.13
C ALA A 51 0.14 -17.96 7.10
N ILE A 52 0.56 -18.44 5.93
CA ILE A 52 1.08 -17.59 4.84
C ILE A 52 0.00 -16.59 4.38
N LYS A 53 -1.25 -17.01 4.23
CA LYS A 53 -2.36 -16.11 3.88
C LYS A 53 -2.54 -14.99 4.91
N ILE A 54 -2.56 -15.34 6.19
CA ILE A 54 -2.70 -14.36 7.28
C ILE A 54 -1.51 -13.40 7.26
N GLN A 55 -0.29 -13.92 7.17
CA GLN A 55 0.93 -13.11 7.15
C GLN A 55 0.99 -12.16 5.95
N THR A 56 0.69 -12.64 4.75
CA THR A 56 0.69 -11.83 3.53
C THR A 56 -0.37 -10.74 3.58
N PHE A 57 -1.57 -11.07 4.06
CA PHE A 57 -2.64 -10.10 4.27
C PHE A 57 -2.22 -9.02 5.28
N TYR A 58 -1.68 -9.42 6.43
CA TYR A 58 -1.24 -8.49 7.46
C TYR A 58 -0.10 -7.58 6.98
N ARG A 59 0.91 -8.15 6.31
CA ARG A 59 2.01 -7.38 5.70
C ARG A 59 1.51 -6.36 4.68
N ARG A 60 0.51 -6.73 3.86
CA ARG A 60 -0.13 -5.81 2.91
C ARG A 60 -0.78 -4.63 3.63
N ILE A 61 -1.54 -4.88 4.69
CA ILE A 61 -2.19 -3.80 5.47
C ILE A 61 -1.14 -2.85 6.05
N LEU A 62 -0.09 -3.40 6.67
CA LEU A 62 1.00 -2.58 7.24
C LEU A 62 1.72 -1.77 6.16
N ALA A 63 2.03 -2.38 5.01
CA ALA A 63 2.66 -1.70 3.89
C ALA A 63 1.78 -0.56 3.37
N GLN A 64 0.47 -0.80 3.21
CA GLN A 64 -0.47 0.22 2.75
C GLN A 64 -0.59 1.39 3.74
N LYS A 65 -0.62 1.10 5.06
CA LYS A 65 -0.59 2.15 6.09
C LYS A 65 0.68 3.00 6.00
N ARG A 66 1.85 2.36 5.91
CA ARG A 66 3.14 3.06 5.78
C ARG A 66 3.23 3.89 4.51
N LEU A 67 2.79 3.35 3.37
CA LEU A 67 2.76 4.09 2.10
C LEU A 67 1.85 5.32 2.18
N THR A 68 0.67 5.19 2.80
CA THR A 68 -0.26 6.32 3.00
C THR A 68 0.36 7.40 3.90
N GLN A 69 1.06 7.00 4.96
CA GLN A 69 1.75 7.93 5.84
C GLN A 69 2.88 8.66 5.09
N LEU A 70 3.74 7.93 4.38
CA LEU A 70 4.83 8.51 3.60
C LEU A 70 4.32 9.45 2.51
N SER A 71 3.21 9.12 1.84
CA SER A 71 2.60 10.01 0.86
C SER A 71 2.13 11.31 1.49
N ARG A 72 1.52 11.26 2.69
CA ARG A 72 1.08 12.45 3.41
C ARG A 72 2.25 13.31 3.85
N GLU A 73 3.28 12.72 4.43
CA GLU A 73 4.50 13.44 4.81
C GLU A 73 5.15 14.13 3.60
N ARG A 74 5.17 13.46 2.44
CA ARG A 74 5.67 14.04 1.19
C ARG A 74 4.81 15.20 0.71
N ILE A 75 3.49 15.05 0.72
CA ILE A 75 2.55 16.12 0.36
C ILE A 75 2.74 17.32 1.29
N SER A 76 2.81 17.13 2.61
CA SER A 76 3.01 18.23 3.56
C SER A 76 4.31 18.99 3.31
N LYS A 77 5.41 18.28 3.02
CA LYS A 77 6.70 18.92 2.67
C LYS A 77 6.60 19.75 1.39
N LEU A 78 6.00 19.19 0.35
CA LEU A 78 5.80 19.87 -0.94
C LEU A 78 4.86 21.08 -0.81
N LEU A 79 3.83 20.98 0.02
CA LEU A 79 2.91 22.08 0.32
C LEU A 79 3.64 23.25 0.97
N ILE A 80 4.51 22.99 1.96
CA ILE A 80 5.33 24.02 2.60
C ILE A 80 6.23 24.72 1.56
N GLN A 81 6.80 23.95 0.64
CA GLN A 81 7.60 24.52 -0.47
C GLN A 81 6.74 25.36 -1.43
N PHE A 82 5.52 24.91 -1.73
CA PHE A 82 4.59 25.62 -2.60
C PHE A 82 4.03 26.92 -1.98
N GLN A 83 3.96 26.97 -0.65
CA GLN A 83 3.59 28.18 0.10
C GLN A 83 4.66 29.26 0.08
N SER A 84 5.83 28.99 -0.48
CA SER A 84 6.86 30.02 -0.70
C SER A 84 6.36 31.12 -1.65
N THR A 85 7.05 32.26 -1.63
CA THR A 85 6.63 33.49 -2.32
C THR A 85 6.64 33.34 -3.85
N SER A 86 7.45 32.43 -4.40
CA SER A 86 7.54 32.18 -5.83
C SER A 86 6.62 31.02 -6.25
N PHE A 87 5.83 31.23 -7.31
CA PHE A 87 5.02 30.17 -7.89
C PHE A 87 5.91 29.12 -8.57
N ASP A 88 5.83 27.88 -8.09
CA ASP A 88 6.48 26.71 -8.67
C ASP A 88 5.43 25.80 -9.33
N GLU A 89 5.49 25.73 -10.66
CA GLU A 89 4.55 24.96 -11.47
C GLU A 89 4.76 23.44 -11.33
N GLU A 90 6.01 22.98 -11.30
CA GLU A 90 6.33 21.56 -11.23
C GLU A 90 5.87 20.97 -9.90
N ASN A 91 6.04 21.74 -8.82
CA ASN A 91 5.57 21.34 -7.50
C ASN A 91 4.04 21.22 -7.45
N LEU A 92 3.29 22.14 -8.07
CA LEU A 92 1.83 22.04 -8.14
C LEU A 92 1.37 20.79 -8.92
N ILE A 93 2.01 20.49 -10.05
CA ILE A 93 1.71 19.28 -10.85
C ILE A 93 2.00 18.03 -10.02
N HIS A 94 3.13 18.01 -9.31
CA HIS A 94 3.52 16.89 -8.47
C HIS A 94 2.57 16.67 -7.28
N LEU A 95 2.14 17.76 -6.63
CA LEU A 95 1.12 17.75 -5.58
C LEU A 95 -0.21 17.18 -6.10
N ALA A 96 -0.68 17.64 -7.26
CA ALA A 96 -1.94 17.15 -7.86
C ALA A 96 -1.90 15.65 -8.15
N ASN A 97 -0.75 15.11 -8.56
CA ASN A 97 -0.57 13.68 -8.81
C ASN A 97 -0.50 12.87 -7.51
N LEU A 98 0.17 13.37 -6.47
CA LEU A 98 0.29 12.65 -5.19
C LEU A 98 -1.05 12.56 -4.44
N ILE A 99 -1.89 13.58 -4.54
CA ILE A 99 -3.22 13.60 -3.93
C ILE A 99 -4.08 12.44 -4.46
N GLU A 100 -3.92 12.04 -5.72
CA GLU A 100 -4.68 10.95 -6.32
C GLU A 100 -4.44 9.59 -5.66
N PHE A 101 -3.25 9.34 -5.12
CA PHE A 101 -2.88 8.04 -4.58
C PHE A 101 -3.14 7.85 -3.08
N GLY A 102 -3.20 8.94 -2.29
CA GLY A 102 -3.17 8.85 -0.83
C GLY A 102 -4.22 9.66 -0.09
N PHE A 103 -5.00 10.49 -0.79
CA PHE A 103 -5.90 11.44 -0.15
C PHE A 103 -7.19 10.80 0.33
N LYS A 104 -7.52 11.02 1.61
CA LYS A 104 -8.79 10.64 2.23
C LYS A 104 -9.51 11.91 2.70
N PRO A 105 -10.67 12.27 2.10
CA PRO A 105 -11.40 13.51 2.43
C PRO A 105 -11.63 13.72 3.93
N ASN A 106 -11.90 12.63 4.65
CA ASN A 106 -12.24 12.60 6.06
C ASN A 106 -11.08 13.03 6.97
N ILE A 107 -9.84 12.84 6.52
CA ILE A 107 -8.63 13.04 7.33
C ILE A 107 -7.81 14.22 6.78
N ASP A 108 -7.80 14.37 5.45
CA ASP A 108 -6.87 15.26 4.76
C ASP A 108 -7.53 16.59 4.32
N ALA A 109 -8.75 16.88 4.80
CA ALA A 109 -9.49 18.09 4.45
C ALA A 109 -8.71 19.40 4.70
N GLN A 110 -8.04 19.50 5.85
CA GLN A 110 -7.24 20.68 6.19
C GLN A 110 -6.08 20.89 5.22
N LEU A 111 -5.46 19.79 4.76
CA LEU A 111 -4.40 19.83 3.76
C LEU A 111 -4.95 20.36 2.43
N MET A 112 -6.12 19.87 2.01
CA MET A 112 -6.78 20.34 0.80
C MET A 112 -7.12 21.83 0.87
N MET A 113 -7.65 22.31 2.01
CA MET A 113 -7.93 23.73 2.22
C MET A 113 -6.68 24.59 2.09
N SER A 114 -5.58 24.16 2.70
CA SER A 114 -4.30 24.87 2.62
C SER A 114 -3.73 24.90 1.20
N LEU A 115 -3.91 23.83 0.43
CA LEU A 115 -3.53 23.79 -0.98
C LEU A 115 -4.36 24.75 -1.83
N ILE A 116 -5.69 24.77 -1.63
CA ILE A 116 -6.58 25.70 -2.33
C ILE A 116 -6.20 27.14 -2.02
N GLU A 117 -5.95 27.46 -0.75
CA GLU A 117 -5.51 28.79 -0.32
C GLU A 117 -4.19 29.19 -1.01
N SER A 118 -3.24 28.26 -1.08
CA SER A 118 -1.95 28.48 -1.76
C SER A 118 -2.13 28.69 -3.27
N CYS A 119 -3.02 27.92 -3.92
CA CYS A 119 -3.37 28.13 -5.33
C CYS A 119 -4.02 29.49 -5.54
N TRP A 120 -4.86 29.95 -4.61
CA TRP A 120 -5.51 31.26 -4.67
C TRP A 120 -4.51 32.42 -4.54
N LYS A 121 -3.51 32.28 -3.67
CA LYS A 121 -2.40 33.23 -3.54
C LYS A 121 -1.67 33.39 -4.86
N HIS A 122 -1.37 32.28 -5.54
CA HIS A 122 -0.66 32.24 -6.82
C HIS A 122 -1.55 32.34 -8.07
N ARG A 123 -2.83 32.71 -7.93
CA ARG A 123 -3.84 32.65 -9.01
C ARG A 123 -3.45 33.38 -10.29
N GLN A 124 -2.79 34.53 -10.20
CA GLN A 124 -2.39 35.30 -11.38
C GLN A 124 -1.32 34.57 -12.20
N ALA A 125 -0.34 33.97 -11.53
CA ALA A 125 0.69 33.16 -12.18
C ALA A 125 0.10 31.90 -12.82
N ILE A 126 -0.82 31.22 -12.12
CA ILE A 126 -1.53 30.05 -12.63
C ILE A 126 -2.33 30.41 -13.88
N ILE A 127 -3.13 31.48 -13.84
CA ILE A 127 -3.94 31.92 -14.99
C ILE A 127 -3.04 32.31 -16.16
N GLY A 128 -1.93 33.02 -15.93
CA GLY A 128 -0.97 33.36 -16.99
C GLY A 128 -0.36 32.13 -17.66
N LYS A 129 0.01 31.10 -16.88
CA LYS A 129 0.56 29.84 -17.41
C LYS A 129 -0.49 28.98 -18.13
N LEU A 130 -1.73 28.98 -17.65
CA LEU A 130 -2.87 28.36 -18.34
C LEU A 130 -3.16 29.08 -19.67
N ALA A 131 -3.06 30.41 -19.65
CA ALA A 131 -2.95 31.36 -20.77
C ALA A 131 -2.11 30.81 -21.92
N ASN A 132 -0.88 30.46 -21.57
CA ASN A 132 0.17 30.03 -22.47
C ASN A 132 0.02 28.57 -22.95
N GLY A 133 -1.09 27.90 -22.63
CA GLY A 133 -1.43 26.59 -23.19
C GLY A 133 -0.82 25.37 -22.48
N ASN A 134 -0.27 25.51 -21.28
CA ASN A 134 0.35 24.39 -20.57
C ASN A 134 -0.66 23.26 -20.24
N SER A 135 -0.55 22.13 -20.94
CA SER A 135 -1.47 20.99 -20.80
C SER A 135 -1.32 20.26 -19.47
N SER A 136 -0.09 20.12 -18.97
CA SER A 136 0.20 19.46 -17.68
C SER A 136 -0.44 20.23 -16.52
N LEU A 137 -0.31 21.56 -16.52
CA LEU A 137 -0.95 22.41 -15.52
C LEU A 137 -2.47 22.35 -15.61
N LYS A 138 -3.06 22.33 -16.81
CA LYS A 138 -4.51 22.14 -17.00
C LYS A 138 -5.00 20.85 -16.37
N ILE A 139 -4.29 19.74 -16.62
CA ILE A 139 -4.62 18.44 -16.02
C ILE A 139 -4.50 18.49 -14.50
N ALA A 140 -3.43 19.10 -13.98
CA ALA A 140 -3.23 19.25 -12.53
C ALA A 140 -4.38 20.04 -11.88
N ILE A 141 -4.76 21.18 -12.45
CA ILE A 141 -5.89 21.98 -11.95
C ILE A 141 -7.21 21.21 -12.05
N ALA A 142 -7.46 20.51 -13.16
CA ALA A 142 -8.66 19.68 -13.33
C ALA A 142 -8.73 18.57 -12.28
N LYS A 143 -7.60 17.91 -11.98
CA LYS A 143 -7.50 16.93 -10.89
C LYS A 143 -7.83 17.58 -9.55
N LEU A 144 -7.22 18.73 -9.23
CA LEU A 144 -7.47 19.43 -7.97
C LEU A 144 -8.94 19.81 -7.81
N LEU A 145 -9.58 20.34 -8.86
CA LEU A 145 -11.01 20.66 -8.87
C LEU A 145 -11.88 19.41 -8.67
N LYS A 146 -11.54 18.30 -9.32
CA LYS A 146 -12.23 17.02 -9.08
C LYS A 146 -12.11 16.59 -7.62
N PHE A 147 -10.95 16.78 -6.99
CA PHE A 147 -10.75 16.47 -5.58
C PHE A 147 -11.52 17.42 -4.65
N THR A 148 -11.61 18.72 -4.96
CA THR A 148 -12.40 19.65 -4.14
C THR A 148 -13.87 19.27 -4.14
N VAL A 149 -14.44 18.96 -5.31
CA VAL A 149 -15.83 18.50 -5.44
C VAL A 149 -16.05 17.21 -4.65
N ARG A 150 -15.11 16.25 -4.74
CA ARG A 150 -15.18 15.02 -3.95
C ARG A 150 -15.15 15.30 -2.44
N CYS A 151 -14.33 16.24 -1.98
CA CYS A 151 -14.33 16.65 -0.57
C CYS A 151 -15.67 17.25 -0.15
N LEU A 152 -16.24 18.14 -0.97
CA LEU A 152 -17.54 18.77 -0.70
C LEU A 152 -18.66 17.73 -0.61
N SER A 153 -18.71 16.77 -1.55
CA SER A 153 -19.69 15.68 -1.51
C SER A 153 -19.55 14.80 -0.26
N TYR A 154 -18.33 14.66 0.28
CA TYR A 154 -18.12 13.93 1.53
C TYR A 154 -18.68 14.71 2.73
N PHE A 155 -18.50 16.03 2.77
CA PHE A 155 -19.06 16.89 3.83
C PHE A 155 -20.57 17.02 3.78
N GLU A 156 -21.19 16.95 2.59
CA GLU A 156 -22.66 16.93 2.46
C GLU A 156 -23.27 15.65 3.03
N ASN A 157 -22.58 14.52 2.87
CA ASN A 157 -23.04 13.21 3.37
C ASN A 157 -22.77 12.99 4.86
N ILE A 158 -21.87 13.76 5.46
CA ILE A 158 -21.78 13.85 6.92
C ILE A 158 -22.83 14.88 7.32
N GLN A 159 -23.92 14.46 7.97
CA GLN A 159 -24.79 15.40 8.65
C GLN A 159 -23.94 16.26 9.60
N LEU A 160 -23.61 17.48 9.17
CA LEU A 160 -22.99 18.49 10.02
C LEU A 160 -23.98 18.71 11.17
N PRO A 161 -23.56 18.63 12.44
CA PRO A 161 -24.43 19.05 13.53
C PRO A 161 -24.76 20.53 13.27
N THR A 162 -26.00 20.78 12.86
CA THR A 162 -26.58 22.10 12.66
C THR A 162 -26.73 22.77 14.01
N ARG A 163 -25.62 23.24 14.59
CA ARG A 163 -25.58 24.18 15.70
C ARG A 163 -24.40 25.12 15.52
N PHE A 164 -24.59 26.07 14.63
CA PHE A 164 -23.94 27.38 14.70
C PHE A 164 -24.99 28.43 14.30
N ILE A 165 -25.80 28.82 15.27
CA ILE A 165 -26.43 30.14 15.39
C ILE A 165 -26.15 30.58 16.83
#